data_AF-A0A2A3VHS4-F1
#
_entry.id   AF-A0A2A3VHS4-F1
#
_cell.length_a   1.000
_cell.length_b   1.000
_cell.length_c   1.000
_cell.angle_alpha   90.00
_cell.angle_beta   90.00
_cell.angle_gamma   90.00
#
_symmetry.space_group_name_H-M   'P 1'
#
loop_
_entity.id
_entity.type
_entity.pdbx_description
1 polymer ?
#
loop_
_entity_poly.entity_id
_entity_poly.type
_entity_poly.pdbx_seq_one_letter_code
_entity_poly.pdbx_strand_id
1 'polypeptide(L)'
;MHAAPASSLLAGYYVISLRPAGAHDGLRRAGARLGARTFALPPWRLLQRDDAVTRRALHAALAADVVLFTSPPAVHAAQALGALRPAHAGQ
;
A
#
# COMPACT_ATOMS: atom_id res chain seq x y z
N MET A 1 -10.39 -12.74 -13.47
CA MET A 1 -9.84 -11.44 -13.92
C MET A 1 -9.15 -11.66 -15.25
N HIS A 2 -9.71 -11.18 -16.36
CA HIS A 2 -9.05 -11.23 -17.67
C HIS A 2 -7.89 -10.22 -17.66
N ALA A 3 -6.67 -10.69 -17.87
CA ALA A 3 -5.52 -9.79 -17.99
C ALA A 3 -5.70 -8.95 -19.26
N ALA A 4 -5.72 -7.61 -19.11
CA ALA A 4 -5.71 -6.71 -20.26
C ALA A 4 -4.43 -6.95 -21.09
N PRO A 5 -4.51 -6.90 -22.43
CA PRO A 5 -3.35 -7.14 -23.29
C PRO A 5 -2.23 -6.14 -22.98
N ALA A 6 -0.98 -6.60 -23.09
CA ALA A 6 0.18 -5.73 -22.98
C ALA A 6 0.12 -4.69 -24.11
N SER A 7 0.19 -3.42 -23.72
CA SER A 7 0.28 -2.28 -24.63
C SER A 7 1.75 -1.88 -24.77
N SER A 8 2.16 -1.38 -25.94
CA SER A 8 3.53 -0.92 -26.19
C SER A 8 3.65 0.61 -26.17
N LEU A 9 2.65 1.32 -25.64
CA LEU A 9 2.60 2.79 -25.64
C LEU A 9 3.84 3.44 -24.99
N LEU A 10 4.49 2.74 -24.05
CA LEU A 10 5.70 3.21 -23.37
C LEU A 10 6.92 2.33 -23.69
N ALA A 11 6.92 1.60 -24.80
CA ALA A 11 8.08 0.82 -25.23
C ALA A 11 9.31 1.72 -25.41
N GLY A 12 10.45 1.31 -24.87
CA GLY A 12 11.69 2.10 -24.87
C GLY A 12 11.79 3.15 -23.76
N TYR A 13 10.72 3.39 -23.00
CA TYR A 13 10.73 4.31 -21.86
C TYR A 13 11.10 3.63 -20.55
N TYR A 14 11.64 4.44 -19.64
CA TYR A 14 11.89 4.09 -18.25
C TYR A 14 11.00 4.91 -17.32
N VAL A 15 10.43 4.25 -16.32
CA VAL A 15 9.74 4.89 -15.19
C VAL A 15 10.65 4.84 -13.97
N ILE A 16 11.02 6.00 -13.44
CA ILE A 16 11.79 6.10 -12.19
C ILE A 16 10.80 6.25 -11.03
N SER A 17 10.88 5.33 -10.07
CA SER A 17 10.01 5.31 -8.90
C SER A 17 10.75 5.77 -7.65
N LEU A 18 10.33 6.91 -7.10
CA LEU A 18 10.81 7.45 -5.82
C LEU A 18 9.89 7.08 -4.64
N ARG A 19 9.03 6.07 -4.83
CA ARG A 19 8.12 5.59 -3.78
C ARG A 19 8.94 5.02 -2.60
N PRO A 20 8.32 4.88 -1.42
CA PRO A 20 8.97 4.22 -0.28
C PRO A 20 9.50 2.84 -0.66
N ALA A 21 10.56 2.43 0.03
CA ALA A 21 11.03 1.05 -0.05
C ALA A 21 9.86 0.08 0.18
N GLY A 22 9.68 -0.88 -0.73
CA GLY A 22 8.58 -1.85 -0.72
C GLY A 22 7.27 -1.41 -1.39
N ALA A 23 7.16 -0.17 -1.87
CA ALA A 23 5.92 0.38 -2.45
C ALA A 23 5.96 0.51 -4.00
N HIS A 24 6.86 -0.19 -4.68
CA HIS A 24 7.07 -0.04 -6.13
C HIS A 24 6.24 -1.01 -6.98
N ASP A 25 5.72 -2.09 -6.38
CA ASP A 25 5.16 -3.23 -7.11
C ASP A 25 3.97 -2.88 -7.99
N GLY A 26 3.05 -2.04 -7.48
CA GLY A 26 1.91 -1.57 -8.27
C GLY A 26 2.33 -0.79 -9.50
N LEU A 27 3.31 0.11 -9.35
CA LEU A 27 3.84 0.90 -10.46
C LEU A 27 4.62 0.04 -11.45
N ARG A 28 5.43 -0.91 -10.96
CA ARG A 28 6.17 -1.86 -11.81
C ARG A 28 5.22 -2.69 -12.67
N ARG A 29 4.14 -3.22 -12.08
CA ARG A 29 3.11 -3.96 -12.84
C ARG A 29 2.41 -3.06 -13.86
N ALA A 30 2.07 -1.84 -13.49
CA ALA A 30 1.42 -0.89 -14.41
C ALA A 30 2.33 -0.49 -15.58
N GLY A 31 3.61 -0.22 -15.31
CA GLY A 31 4.62 0.12 -16.33
C GLY A 31 4.89 -1.04 -17.28
N ALA A 32 5.07 -2.26 -16.76
CA ALA A 32 5.30 -3.45 -17.56
C ALA A 32 4.11 -3.76 -18.50
N ARG A 33 2.87 -3.55 -18.04
CA ARG A 33 1.66 -3.70 -18.87
C ARG A 33 1.62 -2.70 -20.05
N LEU A 34 2.34 -1.58 -19.96
CA LEU A 34 2.45 -0.56 -21.00
C LEU A 34 3.79 -0.63 -21.78
N GLY A 35 4.61 -1.66 -21.54
CA GLY A 35 5.87 -1.88 -22.25
C GLY A 35 7.09 -1.10 -21.70
N ALA A 36 6.92 -0.37 -20.60
CA ALA A 36 8.01 0.35 -19.95
C ALA A 36 8.82 -0.54 -18.99
N ARG A 37 10.08 -0.16 -18.75
CA ARG A 37 10.90 -0.70 -17.66
C ARG A 37 10.81 0.23 -16.45
N THR A 38 10.85 -0.30 -15.23
CA THR A 38 10.79 0.51 -14.00
C THR A 38 12.08 0.39 -13.20
N PHE A 39 12.67 1.53 -12.83
CA PHE A 39 13.77 1.61 -11.86
C PHE A 39 13.24 2.09 -10.51
N ALA A 40 13.51 1.34 -9.45
CA ALA A 40 13.17 1.72 -8.09
C ALA A 40 14.36 2.42 -7.44
N LEU A 41 14.16 3.66 -6.99
CA LEU A 41 15.14 4.47 -6.27
C LEU A 41 14.46 5.03 -5.01
N PRO A 42 14.18 4.19 -3.99
CA PRO A 42 13.47 4.63 -2.79
C PRO A 42 14.36 5.57 -1.96
N PRO A 43 13.97 6.83 -1.72
CA PRO A 43 14.73 7.75 -0.88
C PRO A 43 14.49 7.55 0.61
N TRP A 44 13.45 6.78 0.97
CA TRP A 44 13.00 6.61 2.35
C TRP A 44 12.19 5.31 2.54
N ARG A 45 11.89 4.98 3.79
CA ARG A 45 11.08 3.82 4.20
C ARG A 45 10.11 4.22 5.30
N LEU A 46 8.93 3.59 5.32
CA LEU A 46 8.00 3.67 6.44
C LEU A 46 8.45 2.74 7.57
N LEU A 47 8.58 3.29 8.78
CA LEU A 47 8.79 2.52 10.00
C LEU A 47 7.47 2.44 10.77
N GLN A 48 7.11 1.23 11.19
CA GLN A 48 5.92 1.02 11.99
C GLN A 48 6.20 1.41 13.44
N ARG A 49 5.25 2.12 14.05
CA ARG A 49 5.30 2.46 15.47
C ARG A 49 4.54 1.41 16.26
N ASP A 50 5.14 0.93 17.34
CA ASP A 50 4.56 -0.11 18.20
C ASP A 50 4.63 0.22 19.69
N ASP A 51 4.96 1.48 20.00
CA ASP A 51 5.05 1.99 21.36
C ASP A 51 3.69 1.97 22.08
N ALA A 52 3.71 2.02 23.42
CA ALA A 52 2.51 1.93 24.24
C ALA A 52 1.49 3.05 23.96
N VAL A 53 1.96 4.26 23.59
CA VAL A 53 1.06 5.37 23.23
C VAL A 53 0.34 5.03 21.93
N THR A 54 1.07 4.55 20.92
CA THR A 54 0.51 4.12 19.63
C THR A 54 -0.51 3.00 19.81
N ARG A 55 -0.22 1.99 20.64
CA ARG A 55 -1.15 0.88 20.91
C ARG A 55 -2.44 1.34 21.58
N ARG A 56 -2.36 2.21 22.58
CA ARG A 56 -3.53 2.79 23.25
C ARG A 56 -4.37 3.64 22.28
N ALA A 57 -3.72 4.46 21.47
CA ALA A 57 -4.42 5.28 20.47
C ALA A 57 -5.15 4.42 19.43
N LEU A 58 -4.51 3.35 18.94
CA LEU A 58 -5.16 2.41 18.02
C LEU A 58 -6.36 1.71 18.68
N HIS A 59 -6.21 1.23 19.92
CA HIS A 59 -7.32 0.60 20.66
C HIS A 59 -8.50 1.57 20.81
N ALA A 60 -8.25 2.83 21.19
CA ALA A 60 -9.29 3.83 21.30
C ALA A 60 -9.98 4.13 19.96
N ALA A 61 -9.21 4.24 18.87
CA ALA A 61 -9.78 4.45 17.53
C ALA A 61 -10.64 3.27 17.08
N LEU A 62 -10.20 2.03 17.34
CA LEU A 62 -10.94 0.81 16.98
C LEU A 62 -12.25 0.61 17.76
N ALA A 63 -12.47 1.38 18.84
CA ALA A 63 -13.72 1.38 19.59
C ALA A 63 -14.78 2.33 19.01
N ALA A 64 -14.45 3.14 17.99
CA ALA A 64 -15.42 4.00 17.32
C ALA A 64 -16.38 3.18 16.43
N ASP A 65 -17.56 3.74 16.15
CA ASP A 65 -18.57 3.11 15.28
C ASP A 65 -18.04 2.87 13.85
N VAL A 66 -17.22 3.80 13.36
CA VAL A 66 -16.60 3.74 12.04
C VAL A 66 -15.13 4.11 12.13
N VAL A 67 -14.28 3.28 11.52
CA VAL A 67 -12.83 3.52 11.43
C VAL A 67 -12.43 3.62 9.96
N LEU A 68 -11.76 4.70 9.60
CA LEU A 68 -11.23 4.92 8.25
C LEU A 68 -9.71 4.77 8.24
N PHE A 69 -9.22 3.85 7.42
CA PHE A 69 -7.81 3.78 7.04
C PHE A 69 -7.62 4.43 5.68
N THR A 70 -6.75 5.44 5.59
CA THR A 70 -6.54 6.21 4.36
C THR A 70 -5.46 5.64 3.44
N SER A 71 -4.81 4.53 3.83
CA SER A 71 -3.79 3.88 3.02
C SER A 71 -3.57 2.41 3.41
N PRO A 72 -3.11 1.56 2.46
CA PRO A 72 -2.77 0.16 2.78
C PRO A 72 -1.69 0.01 3.88
N PRO A 73 -0.60 0.82 3.92
CA PRO A 73 0.37 0.74 5.02
C PRO A 73 -0.22 0.99 6.41
N ALA A 74 -1.26 1.83 6.53
CA ALA A 74 -1.95 2.07 7.79
C ALA A 74 -2.76 0.84 8.24
N VAL A 75 -3.38 0.12 7.31
CA VAL A 75 -4.06 -1.15 7.60
C VAL A 75 -3.04 -2.19 8.07
N HIS A 76 -1.92 -2.34 7.36
CA HIS A 76 -0.86 -3.27 7.76
C HIS A 76 -0.26 -2.93 9.12
N ALA A 77 -0.07 -1.65 9.44
CA ALA A 77 0.36 -1.17 10.75
C ALA A 77 -0.58 -1.65 11.85
N ALA A 78 -1.88 -1.40 11.67
CA ALA A 78 -2.89 -1.76 12.65
C ALA A 78 -3.01 -3.28 12.81
N GLN A 79 -2.98 -4.04 11.71
CA GLN A 79 -2.97 -5.51 11.73
C GLN A 79 -1.77 -6.09 12.50
N ALA A 80 -0.59 -5.44 12.41
CA ALA A 80 0.60 -5.88 13.14
C ALA A 80 0.48 -5.64 14.65
N LEU A 81 -0.32 -4.66 15.09
CA LEU A 81 -0.52 -4.32 16.49
C LEU A 81 -1.71 -5.06 17.14
N GLY A 82 -2.63 -5.59 16.34
CA GLY A 82 -3.78 -6.37 16.79
C GLY A 82 -4.62 -6.87 15.62
N ALA A 83 -5.43 -7.91 15.87
CA ALA A 83 -6.29 -8.46 14.83
C ALA A 83 -7.39 -7.45 14.43
N LEU A 84 -7.40 -7.05 13.16
CA LEU A 84 -8.51 -6.30 12.59
C LEU A 84 -9.63 -7.28 12.24
N ARG A 85 -10.86 -6.94 12.63
CA ARG A 85 -12.04 -7.69 12.17
C ARG A 85 -12.22 -7.45 10.68
N PRO A 86 -12.58 -8.48 9.89
CA PRO A 86 -12.96 -8.26 8.50
C PRO A 86 -14.14 -7.28 8.45
N ALA A 87 -14.18 -6.45 7.40
CA ALA A 87 -15.29 -5.53 7.20
C ALA A 87 -16.60 -6.34 7.21
N HIS A 88 -17.55 -5.94 8.04
CA HIS A 88 -18.92 -6.41 7.88
C HIS A 88 -19.39 -5.87 6.53
N ALA A 89 -19.66 -6.75 5.57
CA ALA A 89 -20.37 -6.36 4.36
C ALA A 89 -21.71 -5.78 4.84
N GLY A 90 -21.83 -4.45 4.82
CA GLY A 90 -23.08 -3.77 5.14
C GLY A 90 -24.18 -4.39 4.28
N GLN A 91 -25.24 -4.83 4.95
CA GLN A 91 -26.51 -5.16 4.31
C GLN A 91 -27.15 -3.89 3.76
#